data_AF-A0A349W202-F1
#
_entry.id   AF-A0A349W202-F1
#
_cell.length_a   1.000
_cell.length_b   1.000
_cell.length_c   1.000
_cell.angle_alpha   90.00
_cell.angle_beta   90.00
_cell.angle_gamma   90.00
#
_symmetry.space_group_name_H-M   'P 1'
#
loop_
_entity.id
_entity.type
_entity.pdbx_description
1 polymer ?
#
loop_
_entity_poly.entity_id
_entity_poly.type
_entity_poly.pdbx_seq_one_letter_code
_entity_poly.pdbx_strand_id
1 'polypeptide(L)'
;HKQGVNNLTVYNFQSERLTFQTLLTYDKKIGDHQINVLGGFMDETFRADYSSAYAQGFLNNDFSELNLGSKDGMKVDGGAKKLILRSFFGRINYAFADKYLLEANVRRDGTSRFLGSNRWSTFPSFSAGWRISQEDFFKESSLSDVISELKLRGGWGKLGNQQLAATSDNSYPSSDAYYPGLFTISPGYNYSFGGEISSGGAIVESANPILKWESTTSTNIGLDLNFKNNLGFVFEYFDRKTDGVLLKLPVSNLYGLPAPYQNAGKVQNNGVELQVNYQNSIGDFKYSIAANGSYINNQIKKWASDEPQVNGTFYIYEQGRPIRSFYGYETAGIYRSDEEYKNSGIQGVNGTVGAGDIIYKDQNGDKKIDGNDRVYLGSPDPKFIFGLTSNMSYKNFDLSLFFQGAAKVQGYLWGEAIGGISGSDKPTTIFADRFN
;
A
#
# COMPACT_ATOMS: atom_id res chain seq x y z
N HIS A 1 43.17 -16.64 -8.97
CA HIS A 1 42.55 -15.44 -8.38
C HIS A 1 43.33 -15.03 -7.14
N LYS A 2 43.89 -13.82 -7.08
CA LYS A 2 44.45 -13.29 -5.82
C LYS A 2 43.26 -12.91 -4.91
N GLN A 3 43.17 -13.52 -3.73
CA GLN A 3 42.21 -13.08 -2.73
C GLN A 3 42.55 -11.65 -2.33
N GLY A 4 41.54 -10.78 -2.24
CA GLY A 4 41.70 -9.41 -1.78
C GLY A 4 42.04 -9.34 -0.29
N VAL A 5 42.30 -8.12 0.20
CA VAL A 5 42.55 -7.89 1.63
C VAL A 5 41.31 -8.29 2.43
N ASN A 6 41.51 -9.13 3.45
CA ASN A 6 40.45 -9.52 4.37
C ASN A 6 39.91 -8.28 5.11
N ASN A 7 38.61 -8.28 5.37
CA ASN A 7 37.94 -7.14 5.98
C ASN A 7 36.74 -7.59 6.82
N LEU A 8 36.36 -6.73 7.75
CA LEU A 8 35.26 -6.92 8.67
C LEU A 8 34.46 -5.62 8.75
N THR A 9 33.13 -5.74 8.68
CA THR A 9 32.20 -4.66 9.03
C THR A 9 31.32 -5.14 10.17
N VAL A 10 31.36 -4.44 11.31
CA VAL A 10 30.43 -4.66 12.42
C VAL A 10 29.37 -3.59 12.35
N TYR A 11 28.11 -4.00 12.21
CA TYR A 11 26.96 -3.12 12.16
C TYR A 11 26.04 -3.42 13.34
N ASN A 12 25.80 -2.43 14.19
CA ASN A 12 24.82 -2.50 15.26
C ASN A 12 23.65 -1.56 14.93
N PHE A 13 22.44 -2.07 15.05
CA PHE A 13 21.22 -1.30 14.92
C PHE A 13 20.30 -1.62 16.10
N GLN A 14 19.86 -0.58 16.80
CA GLN A 14 18.91 -0.70 17.89
C GLN A 14 17.73 0.21 17.59
N SER A 15 16.51 -0.30 17.80
CA SER A 15 15.32 0.54 17.76
C SER A 15 14.44 0.28 18.97
N GLU A 16 13.89 1.34 19.52
CA GLU A 16 12.94 1.33 20.62
C GLU A 16 11.66 2.05 20.20
N ARG A 17 10.52 1.51 20.60
CA ARG A 17 9.23 2.18 20.50
C ARG A 17 8.56 2.14 21.86
N LEU A 18 8.42 3.32 22.47
CA LEU A 18 7.74 3.50 23.73
C LEU A 18 6.37 4.11 23.49
N THR A 19 5.33 3.47 24.04
CA THR A 19 3.95 3.98 23.97
C THR A 19 3.42 4.18 25.38
N PHE A 20 2.97 5.39 25.68
CA PHE A 20 2.24 5.73 26.89
C PHE A 20 0.79 6.02 26.53
N GLN A 21 -0.16 5.45 27.27
CA GLN A 21 -1.58 5.64 27.05
C GLN A 21 -2.33 5.82 28.36
N THR A 22 -3.28 6.75 28.39
CA THR A 22 -4.22 6.93 29.49
C THR A 22 -5.64 6.92 28.93
N LEU A 23 -6.53 6.16 29.56
CA LEU A 23 -7.91 6.00 29.15
C LEU A 23 -8.83 6.30 30.33
N LEU A 24 -9.90 7.05 30.05
CA LEU A 24 -11.03 7.24 30.94
C LEU A 24 -12.27 6.70 30.23
N THR A 25 -12.97 5.79 30.90
CA THR A 25 -14.20 5.19 30.38
C THR A 25 -15.35 5.41 31.34
N TYR A 26 -16.54 5.65 30.80
CA TYR A 26 -17.77 5.80 31.57
C TYR A 26 -18.91 5.10 30.86
N ASP A 27 -19.57 4.20 31.57
CA ASP A 27 -20.67 3.38 31.07
C ASP A 27 -21.90 3.60 31.92
N LYS A 28 -23.01 3.96 31.28
CA LYS A 28 -24.26 4.26 31.98
C LYS A 28 -25.47 3.75 31.22
N LYS A 29 -26.34 3.05 31.94
CA LYS A 29 -27.69 2.68 31.48
C LYS A 29 -28.74 3.44 32.31
N ILE A 30 -29.71 4.07 31.64
CA ILE A 30 -30.85 4.77 32.25
C ILE A 30 -32.10 4.38 31.45
N GLY A 31 -32.93 3.52 32.02
CA GLY A 31 -34.03 2.90 31.26
C GLY A 31 -33.50 2.20 30.01
N ASP A 32 -34.04 2.59 28.86
CA ASP A 32 -33.66 2.06 27.55
C ASP A 32 -32.46 2.77 26.90
N HIS A 33 -31.89 3.77 27.57
CA HIS A 33 -30.72 4.49 27.10
C HIS A 33 -29.45 3.85 27.62
N GLN A 34 -28.53 3.50 26.73
CA GLN A 34 -27.17 3.10 27.05
C GLN A 34 -26.20 4.12 26.45
N ILE A 35 -25.31 4.66 27.29
CA ILE A 35 -24.27 5.61 26.90
C ILE A 35 -22.93 5.02 27.33
N ASN A 36 -21.99 4.94 26.39
CA ASN A 36 -20.60 4.58 26.68
C ASN A 36 -19.71 5.73 26.18
N VAL A 37 -18.94 6.33 27.07
CA VAL A 37 -18.01 7.43 26.76
C VAL A 37 -16.59 6.95 27.02
N LEU A 38 -15.70 7.27 26.09
CA LEU A 38 -14.26 7.08 26.26
C LEU A 38 -13.55 8.39 25.95
N GLY A 39 -12.59 8.76 26.78
CA GLY A 39 -11.60 9.80 26.52
C GLY A 39 -10.21 9.22 26.70
N GLY A 40 -9.25 9.64 25.89
CA GLY A 40 -7.90 9.11 25.96
C GLY A 40 -6.82 10.04 25.44
N PHE A 41 -5.62 9.79 25.95
CA PHE A 41 -4.37 10.38 25.50
C PHE A 41 -3.38 9.28 25.16
N MET A 42 -2.58 9.49 24.12
CA MET A 42 -1.49 8.59 23.72
C MET A 42 -0.26 9.41 23.31
N ASP A 43 0.92 8.98 23.75
CA ASP A 43 2.23 9.45 23.29
C ASP A 43 3.02 8.23 22.85
N GLU A 44 3.48 8.22 21.59
CA GLU A 44 4.38 7.20 21.05
C GLU A 44 5.69 7.89 20.66
N THR A 45 6.80 7.35 21.14
CA THR A 45 8.15 7.75 20.71
C THR A 45 8.85 6.56 20.08
N PHE A 46 9.27 6.72 18.83
CA PHE A 46 10.16 5.78 18.15
C PHE A 46 11.56 6.38 18.08
N ARG A 47 12.57 5.62 18.47
CA ARG A 47 13.98 5.96 18.33
C ARG A 47 14.71 4.80 17.68
N ALA A 48 15.58 5.09 16.71
CA ALA A 48 16.50 4.10 16.20
C ALA A 48 17.90 4.71 16.12
N ASP A 49 18.88 3.96 16.62
CA ASP A 49 20.29 4.31 16.64
C ASP A 49 21.04 3.21 15.87
N TYR A 50 22.05 3.60 15.09
CA TYR A 50 22.94 2.66 14.45
C TYR A 50 24.39 3.10 14.59
N SER A 51 25.28 2.13 14.55
CA SER A 51 26.72 2.34 14.48
C SER A 51 27.32 1.29 13.55
N SER A 52 28.29 1.70 12.73
CA SER A 52 29.07 0.80 11.89
C SER A 52 30.55 1.03 12.15
N ALA A 53 31.31 -0.06 12.17
CA ALA A 53 32.77 0.01 12.22
C ALA A 53 33.34 -0.96 11.18
N TYR A 54 34.26 -0.46 10.37
CA TYR A 54 34.95 -1.21 9.32
C TYR A 54 36.44 -1.24 9.61
N ALA A 55 37.04 -2.42 9.44
CA ALA A 55 38.48 -2.64 9.49
C ALA A 55 38.92 -3.65 8.42
N GLN A 56 40.19 -3.61 8.05
CA GLN A 56 40.78 -4.51 7.05
C GLN A 56 42.23 -4.87 7.41
N GLY A 57 42.80 -5.87 6.73
CA GLY A 57 44.21 -6.24 6.89
C GLY A 57 44.48 -6.99 8.19
N PHE A 58 43.61 -7.96 8.51
CA PHE A 58 43.78 -8.86 9.64
C PHE A 58 44.88 -9.88 9.35
N LEU A 59 45.54 -10.39 10.40
CA LEU A 59 46.60 -11.39 10.29
C LEU A 59 46.16 -12.68 9.57
N ASN A 60 44.89 -13.07 9.74
CA ASN A 60 44.23 -14.19 9.06
C ASN A 60 42.71 -13.96 9.04
N ASN A 61 41.93 -14.92 8.55
CA ASN A 61 40.47 -14.84 8.46
C ASN A 61 39.72 -15.34 9.72
N ASP A 62 40.45 -15.77 10.75
CA ASP A 62 39.85 -16.32 11.98
C ASP A 62 39.58 -15.22 13.02
N PHE A 63 40.22 -14.05 12.89
CA PHE A 63 40.02 -12.92 13.79
C PHE A 63 38.79 -12.09 13.42
N SER A 64 37.98 -11.74 14.42
CA SER A 64 36.74 -10.97 14.24
C SER A 64 36.64 -9.75 15.18
N GLU A 65 37.68 -9.50 15.97
CA GLU A 65 37.79 -8.36 16.86
C GLU A 65 38.32 -7.16 16.09
N LEU A 66 37.53 -6.09 15.96
CA LEU A 66 37.84 -4.92 15.14
C LEU A 66 39.24 -4.32 15.39
N ASN A 67 39.71 -4.34 16.64
CA ASN A 67 41.01 -3.78 17.02
C ASN A 67 42.22 -4.59 16.50
N LEU A 68 41.99 -5.79 15.94
CA LEU A 68 43.03 -6.63 15.34
C LEU A 68 43.26 -6.33 13.85
N GLY A 69 42.40 -5.50 13.23
CA GLY A 69 42.61 -4.98 11.87
C GLY A 69 43.57 -3.78 11.85
N SER A 70 44.05 -3.42 10.67
CA SER A 70 44.86 -2.22 10.45
C SER A 70 44.09 -0.95 10.83
N LYS A 71 44.74 -0.02 11.53
CA LYS A 71 44.19 1.33 11.78
C LYS A 71 44.08 2.14 10.49
N ASP A 72 44.97 1.90 9.54
CA ASP A 72 44.94 2.57 8.23
C ASP A 72 43.74 2.05 7.41
N GLY A 73 42.82 2.96 7.11
CA GLY A 73 41.58 2.63 6.40
C GLY A 73 40.43 2.18 7.32
N MET A 74 40.58 2.23 8.65
CA MET A 74 39.45 2.08 9.56
C MET A 74 38.41 3.18 9.32
N LYS A 75 37.13 2.80 9.35
CA LYS A 75 36.01 3.73 9.22
C LYS A 75 35.02 3.48 10.34
N VAL A 76 34.51 4.55 10.91
CA VAL A 76 33.39 4.53 11.85
C VAL A 76 32.27 5.37 11.26
N ASP A 77 31.04 4.89 11.42
CA ASP A 77 29.83 5.61 11.05
C ASP A 77 28.78 5.40 12.13
N GLY A 78 27.80 6.30 12.19
CA GLY A 78 26.70 6.17 13.12
C GLY A 78 25.67 7.27 12.95
N GLY A 79 24.50 7.03 13.51
CA GLY A 79 23.41 7.98 13.44
C GLY A 79 22.24 7.58 14.30
N ALA A 80 21.34 8.54 14.49
CA ALA A 80 20.13 8.34 15.25
C ALA A 80 18.95 9.04 14.58
N LYS A 81 17.76 8.47 14.74
CA LYS A 81 16.50 9.05 14.29
C LYS A 81 15.43 8.92 15.36
N LYS A 82 14.62 9.96 15.50
CA LYS A 82 13.55 10.02 16.50
C LYS A 82 12.26 10.54 15.88
N LEU A 83 11.17 9.84 16.17
CA LEU A 83 9.82 10.21 15.78
C LEU A 83 8.93 10.23 17.02
N ILE A 84 8.00 11.19 17.07
CA ILE A 84 7.03 11.32 18.15
C ILE A 84 5.65 11.49 17.55
N LEU A 85 4.68 10.72 18.05
CA LEU A 85 3.27 10.85 17.73
C LEU A 85 2.49 11.10 19.03
N ARG A 86 1.64 12.12 19.04
CA ARG A 86 0.78 12.47 20.17
C ARG A 86 -0.67 12.52 19.74
N SER A 87 -1.56 12.02 20.58
CA SER A 87 -2.96 11.90 20.24
C SER A 87 -3.86 12.21 21.42
N PHE A 88 -4.89 12.99 21.16
CA PHE A 88 -6.05 13.13 22.04
C PHE A 88 -7.25 12.54 21.30
N PHE A 89 -8.02 11.69 21.96
CA PHE A 89 -9.17 11.06 21.32
C PHE A 89 -10.33 10.87 22.27
N GLY A 90 -11.53 10.85 21.70
CA GLY A 90 -12.75 10.55 22.42
C GLY A 90 -13.72 9.77 21.54
N ARG A 91 -14.57 8.98 22.20
CA ARG A 91 -15.65 8.20 21.60
C ARG A 91 -16.88 8.32 22.47
N ILE A 92 -18.04 8.48 21.82
CA ILE A 92 -19.34 8.37 22.46
C ILE A 92 -20.13 7.33 21.67
N ASN A 93 -20.55 6.28 22.35
CA ASN A 93 -21.54 5.33 21.85
C ASN A 93 -22.86 5.58 22.57
N TYR A 94 -23.94 5.53 21.82
CA TYR A 94 -25.28 5.65 22.33
C TYR A 94 -26.16 4.58 21.69
N ALA A 95 -26.88 3.83 22.52
CA ALA A 95 -27.90 2.90 22.08
C ALA A 95 -29.21 3.24 22.77
N PHE A 96 -30.30 3.29 22.00
CA PHE A 96 -31.65 3.44 22.52
C PHE A 96 -32.49 2.20 22.22
N ALA A 97 -33.02 1.58 23.28
CA ALA A 97 -33.89 0.41 23.25
C ALA A 97 -33.32 -0.76 22.43
N ASP A 98 -31.99 -0.86 22.32
CA ASP A 98 -31.27 -1.79 21.45
C ASP A 98 -31.70 -1.73 19.96
N LYS A 99 -32.32 -0.63 19.53
CA LYS A 99 -32.84 -0.38 18.17
C LYS A 99 -31.97 0.61 17.39
N TYR A 100 -31.71 1.76 18.01
CA TYR A 100 -30.99 2.86 17.37
C TYR A 100 -29.62 3.00 17.99
N LEU A 101 -28.60 2.88 17.16
CA LEU A 101 -27.19 2.88 17.53
C LEU A 101 -26.56 4.11 16.91
N LEU A 102 -25.88 4.92 17.71
CA LEU A 102 -25.10 6.06 17.27
C LEU A 102 -23.70 5.96 17.84
N GLU A 103 -22.69 6.22 17.03
CA GLU A 103 -21.31 6.36 17.48
C GLU A 103 -20.74 7.64 16.90
N ALA A 104 -20.04 8.40 17.74
CA ALA A 104 -19.26 9.56 17.34
C ALA A 104 -17.85 9.43 17.90
N ASN A 105 -16.84 9.66 17.07
CA ASN A 105 -15.44 9.71 17.47
C ASN A 105 -14.83 11.04 17.02
N VAL A 106 -13.87 11.50 17.81
CA VAL A 106 -12.95 12.55 17.37
C VAL A 106 -11.56 12.23 17.86
N ARG A 107 -10.58 12.36 16.97
CA ARG A 107 -9.17 12.23 17.30
C ARG A 107 -8.40 13.43 16.78
N ARG A 108 -7.48 13.96 17.59
CA ARG A 108 -6.53 15.01 17.21
C ARG A 108 -5.13 14.45 17.36
N ASP A 109 -4.47 14.25 16.22
CA ASP A 109 -3.15 13.62 16.15
C ASP A 109 -2.08 14.62 15.73
N GLY A 110 -0.92 14.52 16.37
CA GLY A 110 0.25 15.36 16.23
C GLY A 110 1.48 14.53 15.90
N THR A 111 2.14 14.77 14.77
CA THR A 111 3.37 14.05 14.38
C THR A 111 4.59 14.97 14.41
N SER A 112 5.75 14.41 14.78
CA SER A 112 7.03 15.12 14.74
C SER A 112 7.55 15.34 13.31
N ARG A 113 7.06 14.56 12.33
CA ARG A 113 7.52 14.61 10.92
C ARG A 113 7.20 15.94 10.23
N PHE A 114 6.03 16.53 10.52
CA PHE A 114 5.60 17.80 9.93
C PHE A 114 6.00 18.98 10.80
N LEU A 115 6.02 20.18 10.25
CA LEU A 115 6.46 21.40 10.95
C LEU A 115 5.30 22.35 11.24
N GLY A 116 5.53 23.28 12.17
CA GLY A 116 4.60 24.36 12.51
C GLY A 116 3.18 23.86 12.82
N SER A 117 2.19 24.53 12.21
CA SER A 117 0.76 24.21 12.36
C SER A 117 0.36 22.87 11.75
N ASN A 118 1.14 22.33 10.79
CA ASN A 118 0.82 21.08 10.09
C ASN A 118 1.09 19.83 10.93
N ARG A 119 1.75 19.97 12.10
CA ARG A 119 1.96 18.88 13.04
C ARG A 119 0.65 18.20 13.42
N TRP A 120 -0.40 19.00 13.65
CA TRP A 120 -1.67 18.54 14.20
C TRP A 120 -2.78 18.52 13.15
N SER A 121 -3.59 17.46 13.17
CA SER A 121 -4.82 17.35 12.38
C SER A 121 -5.93 16.68 13.18
N THR A 122 -7.18 16.93 12.80
CA THR A 122 -8.38 16.38 13.46
C THR A 122 -9.14 15.46 12.53
N PHE A 123 -9.54 14.31 13.09
CA PHE A 123 -10.08 13.14 12.41
C PHE A 123 -11.39 12.73 13.09
N PRO A 124 -12.53 13.32 12.68
CA PRO A 124 -13.84 12.94 13.18
C PRO A 124 -14.39 11.71 12.45
N SER A 125 -15.24 10.94 13.13
CA SER A 125 -16.12 9.95 12.50
C SER A 125 -17.46 9.84 13.20
N PHE A 126 -18.47 9.42 12.45
CA PHE A 126 -19.83 9.23 12.90
C PHE A 126 -20.39 7.96 12.26
N SER A 127 -21.16 7.18 13.01
CA SER A 127 -21.93 6.09 12.45
C SER A 127 -23.31 6.00 13.10
N ALA A 128 -24.25 5.45 12.34
CA ALA A 128 -25.59 5.17 12.79
C ALA A 128 -25.99 3.76 12.36
N GLY A 129 -26.74 3.07 13.22
CA GLY A 129 -27.31 1.77 12.95
C GLY A 129 -28.76 1.72 13.41
N TRP A 130 -29.61 1.11 12.60
CA TRP A 130 -31.02 0.87 12.92
C TRP A 130 -31.33 -0.61 12.77
N ARG A 131 -31.67 -1.24 13.89
CA ARG A 131 -32.09 -2.64 13.96
C ARG A 131 -33.59 -2.71 13.74
N ILE A 132 -33.98 -2.72 12.46
CA ILE A 132 -35.37 -2.77 12.01
C ILE A 132 -36.06 -4.03 12.56
N SER A 133 -35.34 -5.16 12.67
CA SER A 133 -35.86 -6.41 13.28
C SER A 133 -36.33 -6.26 14.72
N GLN A 134 -35.88 -5.21 15.42
CA GLN A 134 -36.28 -4.95 16.79
C GLN A 134 -37.55 -4.10 16.91
N GLU A 135 -38.04 -3.52 15.80
CA GLU A 135 -39.25 -2.71 15.78
C GLU A 135 -40.52 -3.55 15.93
N ASP A 136 -41.52 -2.97 16.59
CA ASP A 136 -42.78 -3.67 16.87
C ASP A 136 -43.52 -4.00 15.58
N PHE A 137 -43.56 -3.05 14.62
CA PHE A 137 -44.14 -3.29 13.30
C PHE A 137 -43.46 -4.43 12.54
N PHE A 138 -42.15 -4.63 12.73
CA PHE A 138 -41.42 -5.71 12.07
C PHE A 138 -41.73 -7.03 12.75
N LYS A 139 -41.68 -7.05 14.09
CA LYS A 139 -42.03 -8.21 14.93
C LYS A 139 -43.46 -8.70 14.72
N GLU A 140 -44.39 -7.79 14.44
CA GLU A 140 -45.80 -8.11 14.13
C GLU A 140 -46.03 -8.48 12.66
N SER A 141 -45.05 -8.23 11.78
CA SER A 141 -45.15 -8.59 10.37
C SER A 141 -44.79 -10.06 10.12
N SER A 142 -45.32 -10.61 9.02
CA SER A 142 -44.97 -11.96 8.54
C SER A 142 -43.49 -12.10 8.14
N LEU A 143 -42.76 -11.00 7.97
CA LEU A 143 -41.31 -11.05 7.68
C LEU A 143 -40.51 -11.57 8.89
N SER A 144 -40.99 -11.34 10.12
CA SER A 144 -40.35 -11.82 11.34
C SER A 144 -40.37 -13.35 11.49
N ASP A 145 -41.22 -14.05 10.74
CA ASP A 145 -41.26 -15.51 10.71
C ASP A 145 -40.04 -16.08 9.97
N VAL A 146 -39.45 -15.31 9.07
CA VAL A 146 -38.35 -15.77 8.20
C VAL A 146 -37.03 -15.06 8.53
N ILE A 147 -37.07 -13.79 8.94
CA ILE A 147 -35.91 -12.95 9.21
C ILE A 147 -35.73 -12.77 10.72
N SER A 148 -34.55 -13.14 11.24
CA SER A 148 -34.19 -12.99 12.65
C SER A 148 -33.46 -11.68 12.95
N GLU A 149 -32.73 -11.13 11.99
CA GLU A 149 -32.09 -9.81 12.11
C GLU A 149 -32.18 -9.06 10.78
N LEU A 150 -32.59 -7.80 10.83
CA LEU A 150 -32.52 -6.86 9.72
C LEU A 150 -31.98 -5.55 10.30
N LYS A 151 -30.77 -5.19 9.90
CA LYS A 151 -30.08 -4.00 10.38
C LYS A 151 -29.53 -3.20 9.22
N LEU A 152 -29.89 -1.92 9.17
CA LEU A 152 -29.28 -0.94 8.29
C LEU A 152 -28.20 -0.17 9.07
N ARG A 153 -27.04 0.03 8.48
CA ARG A 153 -25.95 0.81 9.09
C ARG A 153 -25.32 1.75 8.07
N GLY A 154 -24.81 2.87 8.55
CA GLY A 154 -24.05 3.80 7.74
C GLY A 154 -23.02 4.53 8.57
N GLY A 155 -21.92 4.90 7.93
CA GLY A 155 -20.80 5.56 8.59
C GLY A 155 -20.11 6.55 7.68
N TRP A 156 -19.59 7.60 8.30
CA TRP A 156 -18.69 8.56 7.67
C TRP A 156 -17.53 8.82 8.61
N GLY A 157 -16.30 8.86 8.09
CA GLY A 157 -15.15 9.18 8.92
C GLY A 157 -13.95 9.65 8.13
N LYS A 158 -13.11 10.46 8.78
CA LYS A 158 -11.85 10.93 8.23
C LYS A 158 -10.70 10.33 9.02
N LEU A 159 -9.73 9.75 8.33
CA LEU A 159 -8.50 9.22 8.90
C LEU A 159 -7.29 9.98 8.34
N GLY A 160 -6.21 10.01 9.11
CA GLY A 160 -4.95 10.63 8.73
C GLY A 160 -3.86 9.60 8.47
N ASN A 161 -3.08 9.84 7.43
CA ASN A 161 -1.81 9.17 7.19
C ASN A 161 -0.67 10.20 7.23
N GLN A 162 0.40 9.84 7.91
CA GLN A 162 1.63 10.62 8.01
C GLN A 162 2.86 9.83 7.57
N GLN A 163 2.66 8.56 7.23
CA GLN A 163 3.72 7.69 6.79
C GLN A 163 4.11 8.09 5.37
N LEU A 164 5.39 8.34 5.19
CA LEU A 164 5.99 8.61 3.89
C LEU A 164 6.42 7.28 3.29
N ALA A 165 5.97 6.99 2.07
CA ALA A 165 6.35 5.78 1.37
C ALA A 165 7.85 5.78 1.06
N ALA A 166 8.52 4.63 1.26
CA ALA A 166 9.83 4.42 0.67
C ALA A 166 9.69 4.42 -0.85
N THR A 167 10.58 5.11 -1.56
CA THR A 167 10.44 5.36 -3.00
C THR A 167 10.79 4.17 -3.88
N SER A 168 11.05 2.99 -3.29
CA SER A 168 11.19 1.74 -4.02
C SER A 168 10.82 0.55 -3.14
N ASP A 169 10.28 -0.49 -3.78
CA ASP A 169 9.71 -1.73 -3.23
C ASP A 169 10.70 -2.60 -2.41
N ASN A 170 11.90 -2.09 -2.11
CA ASN A 170 12.92 -2.84 -1.38
C ASN A 170 14.03 -1.97 -0.74
N SER A 171 13.81 -0.67 -0.52
CA SER A 171 14.78 0.21 0.14
C SER A 171 14.42 0.51 1.59
N TYR A 172 15.43 0.50 2.48
CA TYR A 172 15.30 1.10 3.81
C TYR A 172 14.87 2.57 3.66
N PRO A 173 13.99 3.10 4.54
CA PRO A 173 13.58 4.49 4.45
C PRO A 173 14.80 5.41 4.53
N SER A 174 15.01 6.22 3.51
CA SER A 174 16.05 7.25 3.46
C SER A 174 15.81 8.30 4.56
N SER A 175 16.86 9.07 4.90
CA SER A 175 16.85 10.02 6.02
C SER A 175 15.76 11.10 5.90
N ASP A 176 15.41 11.47 4.67
CA ASP A 176 14.36 12.43 4.31
C ASP A 176 12.92 11.96 4.67
N ALA A 177 12.69 10.65 4.80
CA ALA A 177 11.40 10.12 5.25
C ALA A 177 11.14 10.34 6.77
N TYR A 178 12.18 10.68 7.53
CA TYR A 178 12.09 10.98 8.96
C TYR A 178 11.92 12.48 9.24
N TYR A 179 12.62 13.33 8.50
CA TYR A 179 12.63 14.77 8.68
C TYR A 179 12.27 15.53 7.39
N PRO A 180 11.12 15.24 6.76
CA PRO A 180 10.78 15.71 5.42
C PRO A 180 10.64 17.24 5.32
N GLY A 181 10.45 17.93 6.45
CA GLY A 181 10.33 19.39 6.50
C GLY A 181 11.64 20.12 6.77
N LEU A 182 12.75 19.42 7.04
CA LEU A 182 14.03 20.01 7.44
C LEU A 182 15.11 19.67 6.42
N PHE A 183 15.95 20.65 6.09
CA PHE A 183 17.19 20.37 5.40
C PHE A 183 18.15 19.65 6.35
N THR A 184 18.63 18.49 5.93
CA THR A 184 19.68 17.74 6.63
C THR A 184 21.03 18.01 5.97
N ILE A 185 22.09 18.09 6.78
CA ILE A 185 23.45 18.28 6.29
C ILE A 185 24.18 16.95 6.41
N SER A 186 24.63 16.41 5.29
CA SER A 186 25.43 15.19 5.23
C SER A 186 26.92 15.53 5.29
N PRO A 187 27.69 14.92 6.21
CA PRO A 187 29.14 15.10 6.26
C PRO A 187 29.83 14.34 5.12
N GLY A 188 31.13 14.59 4.92
CA GLY A 188 31.95 13.87 3.92
C GLY A 188 31.97 14.49 2.53
N TYR A 189 31.25 15.60 2.34
CA TYR A 189 31.33 16.45 1.16
C TYR A 189 32.47 17.45 1.35
N ASN A 190 33.69 16.94 1.23
CA ASN A 190 34.91 17.67 1.52
C ASN A 190 35.30 18.63 0.38
N TYR A 191 36.03 19.69 0.74
CA TYR A 191 36.50 20.72 -0.20
C TYR A 191 38.02 20.81 -0.15
N SER A 192 38.67 21.15 -1.27
CA SER A 192 40.11 21.37 -1.31
C SER A 192 40.42 22.86 -1.20
N PHE A 193 41.18 23.24 -0.17
CA PHE A 193 41.71 24.59 -0.01
C PHE A 193 43.23 24.51 0.02
N GLY A 194 43.91 25.16 -0.94
CA GLY A 194 45.37 25.21 -0.98
C GLY A 194 46.06 23.86 -1.18
N GLY A 195 45.37 22.86 -1.77
CA GLY A 195 45.88 21.50 -1.95
C GLY A 195 45.57 20.53 -0.81
N GLU A 196 45.02 21.01 0.30
CA GLU A 196 44.63 20.21 1.45
C GLU A 196 43.11 19.93 1.44
N ILE A 197 42.73 18.67 1.73
CA ILE A 197 41.32 18.28 1.85
C ILE A 197 40.80 18.73 3.22
N SER A 198 39.87 19.68 3.21
CA SER A 198 39.13 20.14 4.39
C SER A 198 37.80 19.41 4.52
N SER A 199 37.47 18.97 5.74
CA SER A 199 36.19 18.32 6.01
C SER A 199 35.03 19.27 5.77
N GLY A 200 34.01 18.79 5.06
CA GLY A 200 32.82 19.58 4.74
C GLY A 200 31.53 18.79 4.87
N GLY A 201 30.42 19.49 4.63
CA GLY A 201 29.09 18.90 4.59
C GLY A 201 28.22 19.63 3.58
N ALA A 202 27.25 18.91 3.03
CA ALA A 202 26.34 19.42 2.01
C ALA A 202 24.90 19.03 2.31
N ILE A 203 23.97 19.83 1.80
CA ILE A 203 22.56 19.43 1.70
C ILE A 203 22.46 18.50 0.49
N VAL A 204 21.95 17.30 0.72
CA VAL A 204 21.85 16.26 -0.33
C VAL A 204 20.42 15.75 -0.49
N GLU A 205 19.52 16.17 0.40
CA GLU A 205 18.10 15.86 0.39
C GLU A 205 17.29 17.16 0.38
N SER A 206 16.14 17.13 -0.28
CA SER A 206 15.21 18.27 -0.29
C SER A 206 14.25 18.23 0.88
N ALA A 207 13.83 19.42 1.30
CA ALA A 207 12.87 19.61 2.39
C ALA A 207 11.59 20.30 1.91
N ASN A 208 10.45 19.90 2.46
CA ASN A 208 9.16 20.56 2.28
C ASN A 208 8.57 20.95 3.65
N PRO A 209 8.81 22.19 4.14
CA PRO A 209 8.35 22.62 5.45
C PRO A 209 6.81 22.77 5.54
N ILE A 210 6.11 22.85 4.40
CA ILE A 210 4.65 22.97 4.35
C ILE A 210 3.93 21.63 4.16
N LEU A 211 4.65 20.51 4.24
CA LEU A 211 4.07 19.17 4.20
C LEU A 211 3.05 18.97 5.33
N LYS A 212 1.96 18.29 5.04
CA LYS A 212 0.85 18.02 5.97
C LYS A 212 0.35 16.58 5.84
N TRP A 213 -0.53 16.19 6.76
CA TRP A 213 -1.21 14.89 6.75
C TRP A 213 -1.91 14.61 5.42
N GLU A 214 -1.74 13.40 4.91
CA GLU A 214 -2.64 12.79 3.94
C GLU A 214 -3.94 12.43 4.67
N SER A 215 -5.10 12.62 4.03
CA SER A 215 -6.37 12.33 4.69
C SER A 215 -7.29 11.48 3.83
N THR A 216 -7.81 10.40 4.41
CA THR A 216 -8.79 9.52 3.76
C THR A 216 -10.15 9.73 4.39
N THR A 217 -11.11 10.20 3.59
CA THR A 217 -12.51 10.27 3.97
C THR A 217 -13.23 9.02 3.48
N SER A 218 -13.88 8.30 4.37
CA SER A 218 -14.60 7.06 4.08
C SER A 218 -16.08 7.25 4.39
N THR A 219 -16.93 6.83 3.46
CA THR A 219 -18.36 6.66 3.66
C THR A 219 -18.71 5.19 3.43
N ASN A 220 -19.54 4.60 4.28
CA ASN A 220 -20.08 3.27 4.06
C ASN A 220 -21.58 3.21 4.34
N ILE A 221 -22.26 2.30 3.64
CA ILE A 221 -23.64 1.92 3.87
C ILE A 221 -23.68 0.40 3.86
N GLY A 222 -24.22 -0.20 4.92
CA GLY A 222 -24.28 -1.64 5.09
C GLY A 222 -25.67 -2.14 5.44
N LEU A 223 -25.97 -3.36 5.00
CA LEU A 223 -27.17 -4.10 5.31
C LEU A 223 -26.76 -5.46 5.89
N ASP A 224 -27.16 -5.71 7.13
CA ASP A 224 -26.95 -6.99 7.79
C ASP A 224 -28.32 -7.71 7.86
N LEU A 225 -28.40 -8.92 7.32
CA LEU A 225 -29.62 -9.71 7.23
C LEU A 225 -29.35 -11.14 7.69
N ASN A 226 -30.02 -11.59 8.74
CA ASN A 226 -30.01 -12.98 9.18
C ASN A 226 -31.41 -13.58 9.07
N PHE A 227 -31.47 -14.80 8.56
CA PHE A 227 -32.68 -15.60 8.45
C PHE A 227 -32.74 -16.63 9.58
N LYS A 228 -33.95 -17.06 9.96
CA LYS A 228 -34.14 -18.09 11.00
C LYS A 228 -33.58 -19.47 10.62
N ASN A 229 -33.37 -19.73 9.33
CA ASN A 229 -32.70 -20.93 8.84
C ASN A 229 -31.16 -20.85 8.90
N ASN A 230 -30.60 -19.89 9.65
CA ASN A 230 -29.17 -19.65 9.82
C ASN A 230 -28.41 -19.23 8.56
N LEU A 231 -29.12 -18.76 7.53
CA LEU A 231 -28.53 -18.05 6.40
C LEU A 231 -28.33 -16.59 6.80
N GLY A 232 -27.13 -16.07 6.61
CA GLY A 232 -26.78 -14.68 6.86
C GLY A 232 -26.19 -14.03 5.62
N PHE A 233 -26.49 -12.74 5.45
CA PHE A 233 -25.96 -11.88 4.41
C PHE A 233 -25.47 -10.58 5.05
N VAL A 234 -24.29 -10.15 4.65
CA VAL A 234 -23.79 -8.79 4.92
C VAL A 234 -23.44 -8.17 3.60
N PHE A 235 -24.11 -7.08 3.26
CA PHE A 235 -23.80 -6.26 2.10
C PHE A 235 -23.22 -4.94 2.58
N GLU A 236 -22.17 -4.45 1.94
CA GLU A 236 -21.61 -3.13 2.18
C GLU A 236 -21.26 -2.44 0.87
N TYR A 237 -21.65 -1.17 0.74
CA TYR A 237 -21.06 -0.25 -0.24
C TYR A 237 -20.11 0.68 0.50
N PHE A 238 -18.91 0.87 -0.05
CA PHE A 238 -17.93 1.81 0.50
C PHE A 238 -17.44 2.79 -0.56
N ASP A 239 -17.15 4.01 -0.11
CA ASP A 239 -16.47 5.05 -0.88
C ASP A 239 -15.35 5.67 -0.03
N ARG A 240 -14.10 5.47 -0.42
CA ARG A 240 -12.91 5.99 0.26
C ARG A 240 -12.19 6.97 -0.65
N LYS A 241 -12.04 8.22 -0.23
CA LYS A 241 -11.36 9.28 -0.96
C LYS A 241 -10.16 9.75 -0.15
N THR A 242 -8.96 9.50 -0.67
CA THR A 242 -7.70 9.98 -0.12
C THR A 242 -7.33 11.29 -0.80
N ASP A 243 -7.12 12.33 0.00
CA ASP A 243 -6.69 13.66 -0.43
C ASP A 243 -5.31 13.97 0.12
N GLY A 244 -4.47 14.59 -0.71
CA GLY A 244 -3.12 14.99 -0.38
C GLY A 244 -2.18 13.80 -0.26
N VAL A 245 -2.24 12.86 -1.20
CA VAL A 245 -1.35 11.68 -1.22
C VAL A 245 0.12 12.12 -1.12
N LEU A 246 0.85 11.54 -0.18
CA LEU A 246 2.24 11.92 0.11
C LEU A 246 3.22 11.26 -0.88
N LEU A 247 3.71 12.04 -1.84
CA LEU A 247 4.48 11.54 -2.99
C LEU A 247 5.73 12.37 -3.26
N LYS A 248 6.73 11.75 -3.90
CA LYS A 248 7.82 12.46 -4.57
C LYS A 248 7.51 12.58 -6.05
N LEU A 249 7.34 13.81 -6.52
CA LEU A 249 7.14 14.09 -7.94
C LEU A 249 8.49 14.37 -8.61
N PRO A 250 8.73 13.93 -9.85
CA PRO A 250 9.93 14.27 -10.59
C PRO A 250 10.16 15.79 -10.58
N VAL A 251 11.41 16.18 -10.30
CA VAL A 251 11.87 17.57 -10.37
C VAL A 251 12.92 17.66 -11.47
N SER A 252 13.09 18.85 -12.06
CA SER A 252 14.14 19.07 -13.05
C SER A 252 15.51 18.78 -12.46
N ASN A 253 16.42 18.19 -13.23
CA ASN A 253 17.81 18.02 -12.81
C ASN A 253 18.49 19.37 -12.47
N LEU A 254 18.00 20.49 -13.02
CA LEU A 254 18.47 21.84 -12.66
C LEU A 254 18.16 22.22 -11.20
N TYR A 255 17.24 21.54 -10.53
CA TYR A 255 16.96 21.73 -9.12
C TYR A 255 18.13 21.31 -8.21
N GLY A 256 19.00 20.42 -8.71
CA GLY A 256 20.25 20.04 -8.03
C GLY A 256 20.10 19.16 -6.80
N LEU A 257 18.87 18.78 -6.42
CA LEU A 257 18.56 17.89 -5.30
C LEU A 257 17.48 16.88 -5.69
N PRO A 258 17.35 15.73 -4.97
CA PRO A 258 16.21 14.82 -5.12
C PRO A 258 14.88 15.52 -4.83
N ALA A 259 13.79 15.03 -5.40
CA ALA A 259 12.46 15.60 -5.16
C ALA A 259 12.03 15.48 -3.68
N PRO A 260 11.50 16.55 -3.05
CA PRO A 260 10.91 16.44 -1.72
C PRO A 260 9.54 15.76 -1.76
N TYR A 261 9.10 15.22 -0.62
CA TYR A 261 7.72 14.77 -0.44
C TYR A 261 6.74 15.95 -0.54
N GLN A 262 5.59 15.72 -1.16
CA GLN A 262 4.53 16.70 -1.36
C GLN A 262 3.16 16.04 -1.24
N ASN A 263 2.14 16.82 -0.85
CA ASN A 263 0.75 16.38 -0.90
C ASN A 263 0.22 16.57 -2.33
N ALA A 264 0.36 15.55 -3.17
CA ALA A 264 0.28 15.69 -4.62
C ALA A 264 -0.57 14.63 -5.33
N GLY A 265 -1.74 14.33 -4.78
CA GLY A 265 -2.69 13.45 -5.44
C GLY A 265 -4.01 13.34 -4.70
N LYS A 266 -5.06 12.96 -5.44
CA LYS A 266 -6.33 12.49 -4.89
C LYS A 266 -6.68 11.16 -5.52
N VAL A 267 -6.96 10.16 -4.70
CA VAL A 267 -7.30 8.80 -5.15
C VAL A 267 -8.63 8.40 -4.53
N GLN A 268 -9.46 7.68 -5.28
CA GLN A 268 -10.70 7.10 -4.81
C GLN A 268 -10.62 5.58 -4.92
N ASN A 269 -11.04 4.89 -3.86
CA ASN A 269 -11.34 3.48 -3.84
C ASN A 269 -12.80 3.31 -3.44
N ASN A 270 -13.64 2.80 -4.33
CA ASN A 270 -15.02 2.46 -4.01
C ASN A 270 -15.35 1.05 -4.45
N GLY A 271 -16.42 0.50 -3.91
CA GLY A 271 -16.73 -0.90 -4.13
C GLY A 271 -17.94 -1.38 -3.39
N VAL A 272 -18.23 -2.65 -3.63
CA VAL A 272 -19.22 -3.41 -2.88
C VAL A 272 -18.57 -4.64 -2.29
N GLU A 273 -19.00 -5.01 -1.09
CA GLU A 273 -18.60 -6.21 -0.40
C GLU A 273 -19.86 -7.00 -0.08
N LEU A 274 -19.80 -8.31 -0.29
CA LEU A 274 -20.86 -9.24 0.02
C LEU A 274 -20.27 -10.41 0.80
N GLN A 275 -20.89 -10.72 1.93
CA GLN A 275 -20.64 -11.93 2.69
C GLN A 275 -21.92 -12.74 2.77
N VAL A 276 -21.79 -14.05 2.57
CA VAL A 276 -22.87 -15.02 2.75
C VAL A 276 -22.36 -16.09 3.69
N ASN A 277 -23.11 -16.35 4.75
CA ASN A 277 -22.81 -17.43 5.68
C ASN A 277 -24.03 -18.34 5.83
N TYR A 278 -23.79 -19.64 5.87
CA TYR A 278 -24.84 -20.61 6.12
C TYR A 278 -24.29 -21.71 7.03
N GLN A 279 -25.04 -22.05 8.07
CA GLN A 279 -24.68 -23.11 8.99
C GLN A 279 -25.89 -24.02 9.24
N ASN A 280 -25.65 -25.33 9.25
CA ASN A 280 -26.71 -26.28 9.54
C ASN A 280 -26.15 -27.60 10.07
N SER A 281 -27.05 -28.45 10.54
CA SER A 281 -26.74 -29.80 11.01
C SER A 281 -27.79 -30.80 10.50
N ILE A 282 -27.33 -31.96 10.04
CA ILE A 282 -28.15 -33.11 9.66
C ILE A 282 -27.68 -34.30 10.50
N GLY A 283 -28.38 -34.57 11.61
CA GLY A 283 -27.94 -35.56 12.60
C GLY A 283 -26.58 -35.18 13.21
N ASP A 284 -25.63 -36.11 13.20
CA ASP A 284 -24.26 -35.89 13.70
C ASP A 284 -23.38 -35.07 12.74
N PHE A 285 -23.83 -34.84 11.50
CA PHE A 285 -23.10 -34.04 10.52
C PHE A 285 -23.43 -32.56 10.70
N LYS A 286 -22.42 -31.75 10.99
CA LYS A 286 -22.54 -30.28 11.07
C LYS A 286 -21.70 -29.68 9.97
N TYR A 287 -22.20 -28.62 9.34
CA TYR A 287 -21.46 -27.91 8.32
C TYR A 287 -21.73 -26.40 8.37
N SER A 288 -20.71 -25.63 7.98
CA SER A 288 -20.80 -24.20 7.80
C SER A 288 -20.09 -23.80 6.52
N ILE A 289 -20.74 -23.01 5.69
CA ILE A 289 -20.16 -22.45 4.47
C ILE A 289 -20.18 -20.93 4.62
N ALA A 290 -19.03 -20.30 4.47
CA ALA A 290 -18.88 -18.86 4.46
C ALA A 290 -18.20 -18.45 3.15
N ALA A 291 -18.88 -17.64 2.35
CA ALA A 291 -18.33 -17.03 1.15
C ALA A 291 -18.26 -15.52 1.34
N ASN A 292 -17.21 -14.89 0.83
CA ASN A 292 -17.08 -13.45 0.76
C ASN A 292 -16.56 -13.03 -0.61
N GLY A 293 -16.94 -11.85 -1.04
CA GLY A 293 -16.50 -11.26 -2.30
C GLY A 293 -16.54 -9.74 -2.25
N SER A 294 -15.57 -9.14 -2.90
CA SER A 294 -15.45 -7.68 -3.01
C SER A 294 -15.23 -7.30 -4.46
N TYR A 295 -15.96 -6.29 -4.93
CA TYR A 295 -15.64 -5.58 -6.15
C TYR A 295 -14.99 -4.24 -5.79
N ILE A 296 -13.81 -3.97 -6.33
CA ILE A 296 -13.02 -2.77 -5.98
C ILE A 296 -12.71 -1.98 -7.25
N ASN A 297 -13.00 -0.69 -7.21
CA ASN A 297 -12.64 0.26 -8.25
C ASN A 297 -11.75 1.37 -7.67
N ASN A 298 -10.47 1.31 -8.05
CA ASN A 298 -9.47 2.32 -7.77
C ASN A 298 -9.35 3.32 -8.95
N GLN A 299 -9.31 4.62 -8.65
CA GLN A 299 -9.11 5.68 -9.63
C GLN A 299 -8.35 6.88 -9.06
N ILE A 300 -7.42 7.42 -9.84
CA ILE A 300 -6.82 8.74 -9.61
C ILE A 300 -7.86 9.81 -9.97
N LYS A 301 -8.21 10.66 -9.02
CA LYS A 301 -9.16 11.78 -9.21
C LYS A 301 -8.49 13.10 -9.53
N LYS A 302 -7.28 13.28 -9.03
CA LYS A 302 -6.43 14.42 -9.34
C LYS A 302 -4.99 13.99 -9.16
N TRP A 303 -4.12 14.42 -10.06
CA TRP A 303 -2.69 14.25 -9.94
C TRP A 303 -1.98 15.59 -9.87
N ALA A 304 -0.66 15.59 -9.73
CA ALA A 304 0.14 16.80 -9.67
C ALA A 304 0.12 17.62 -10.97
N SER A 305 0.02 16.93 -12.10
CA SER A 305 -0.15 17.48 -13.44
C SER A 305 -1.41 16.89 -14.09
N ASP A 306 -2.00 17.64 -15.02
CA ASP A 306 -3.07 17.12 -15.88
C ASP A 306 -2.49 16.17 -16.96
N GLU A 307 -1.21 16.35 -17.31
CA GLU A 307 -0.49 15.45 -18.20
C GLU A 307 -0.21 14.10 -17.52
N PRO A 308 -0.43 12.97 -18.24
CA PRO A 308 -0.08 11.64 -17.75
C PRO A 308 1.41 11.55 -17.38
N GLN A 309 1.68 11.09 -16.16
CA GLN A 309 3.04 10.97 -15.66
C GLN A 309 3.50 9.51 -15.74
N VAL A 310 4.46 9.22 -16.61
CA VAL A 310 5.15 7.93 -16.62
C VAL A 310 5.95 7.77 -15.33
N ASN A 311 5.82 6.61 -14.68
CA ASN A 311 6.52 6.27 -13.45
C ASN A 311 7.29 4.95 -13.63
N GLY A 312 8.61 5.03 -13.51
CA GLY A 312 9.48 3.90 -13.82
C GLY A 312 9.32 3.45 -15.27
N THR A 313 9.48 2.15 -15.51
CA THR A 313 9.48 1.58 -16.86
C THR A 313 8.09 1.24 -17.38
N PHE A 314 7.15 0.86 -16.51
CA PHE A 314 5.91 0.20 -16.93
C PHE A 314 4.63 0.85 -16.39
N TYR A 315 4.72 1.85 -15.51
CA TYR A 315 3.54 2.45 -14.89
C TYR A 315 3.25 3.85 -15.40
N ILE A 316 1.97 4.22 -15.38
CA ILE A 316 1.51 5.58 -15.60
C ILE A 316 0.58 6.01 -14.47
N TYR A 317 0.72 7.26 -14.08
CA TYR A 317 -0.27 7.98 -13.27
C TYR A 317 -1.04 8.93 -14.17
N GLU A 318 -2.30 8.61 -14.37
CA GLU A 318 -3.21 9.35 -15.25
C GLU A 318 -4.56 9.51 -14.55
N GLN A 319 -5.13 10.72 -14.61
CA GLN A 319 -6.44 10.98 -14.05
C GLN A 319 -7.51 10.08 -14.70
N GLY A 320 -8.37 9.47 -13.88
CA GLY A 320 -9.41 8.54 -14.31
C GLY A 320 -8.95 7.08 -14.38
N ARG A 321 -7.64 6.80 -14.35
CA ARG A 321 -7.09 5.44 -14.31
C ARG A 321 -6.83 4.96 -12.88
N PRO A 322 -6.79 3.64 -12.64
CA PRO A 322 -6.23 3.10 -11.41
C PRO A 322 -4.80 3.59 -11.15
N ILE A 323 -4.41 3.66 -9.89
CA ILE A 323 -3.02 3.87 -9.51
C ILE A 323 -2.15 2.71 -10.01
N ARG A 324 -0.90 2.99 -10.41
CA ARG A 324 0.04 1.99 -10.97
C ARG A 324 -0.53 1.24 -12.18
N SER A 325 -1.21 1.96 -13.06
CA SER A 325 -1.70 1.41 -14.31
C SER A 325 -0.55 1.04 -15.23
N PHE A 326 -0.61 -0.12 -15.88
CA PHE A 326 0.40 -0.52 -16.87
C PHE A 326 0.30 0.37 -18.11
N TYR A 327 1.45 0.79 -18.62
CA TYR A 327 1.58 1.66 -19.77
C TYR A 327 2.69 1.20 -20.69
N GLY A 328 2.38 1.04 -21.97
CA GLY A 328 3.32 0.51 -22.95
C GLY A 328 2.66 0.28 -24.30
N TYR A 329 3.36 -0.40 -25.19
CA TYR A 329 2.87 -0.67 -26.54
C TYR A 329 1.95 -1.89 -26.57
N GLU A 330 0.84 -1.78 -27.29
CA GLU A 330 -0.04 -2.91 -27.62
C GLU A 330 0.59 -3.73 -28.74
N THR A 331 0.68 -5.06 -28.57
CA THR A 331 1.25 -5.95 -29.59
C THR A 331 0.16 -6.56 -30.46
N ALA A 332 0.40 -6.64 -31.76
CA ALA A 332 -0.45 -7.30 -32.74
C ALA A 332 0.10 -8.68 -33.17
N GLY A 333 1.13 -9.18 -32.48
CA GLY A 333 1.80 -10.44 -32.76
C GLY A 333 3.28 -10.24 -33.10
N ILE A 334 3.78 -11.04 -34.03
CA ILE A 334 5.16 -10.98 -34.54
C ILE A 334 5.13 -11.00 -36.07
N TYR A 335 6.09 -10.35 -36.70
CA TYR A 335 6.27 -10.45 -38.15
C TYR A 335 6.68 -11.88 -38.52
N ARG A 336 5.96 -12.51 -39.45
CA ARG A 336 6.24 -13.87 -39.93
C ARG A 336 7.28 -13.89 -41.04
N SER A 337 7.46 -12.77 -41.75
CA SER A 337 8.48 -12.61 -42.78
C SER A 337 8.94 -11.15 -42.89
N ASP A 338 10.11 -10.93 -43.49
CA ASP A 338 10.62 -9.58 -43.79
C ASP A 338 9.71 -8.83 -44.78
N GLU A 339 8.99 -9.56 -45.63
CA GLU A 339 8.04 -9.00 -46.58
C GLU A 339 6.80 -8.46 -45.87
N GLU A 340 6.33 -9.13 -44.81
CA GLU A 340 5.24 -8.63 -43.97
C GLU A 340 5.61 -7.30 -43.31
N TYR A 341 6.84 -7.18 -42.80
CA TYR A 341 7.33 -5.90 -42.27
C TYR A 341 7.39 -4.81 -43.35
N LYS A 342 8.01 -5.10 -44.50
CA LYS A 342 8.09 -4.14 -45.62
C LYS A 342 6.71 -3.67 -46.09
N ASN A 343 5.75 -4.59 -46.17
CA ASN A 343 4.38 -4.30 -46.59
C ASN A 343 3.56 -3.56 -45.51
N SER A 344 3.92 -3.68 -44.23
CA SER A 344 3.27 -2.92 -43.16
C SER A 344 3.43 -1.41 -43.32
N GLY A 345 4.54 -0.98 -43.92
CA GLY A 345 4.88 0.44 -44.08
C GLY A 345 5.17 1.17 -42.77
N ILE A 346 5.26 0.44 -41.65
CA ILE A 346 5.57 0.96 -40.31
C ILE A 346 7.08 1.25 -40.21
N GLN A 347 7.43 2.40 -39.67
CA GLN A 347 8.78 2.73 -39.25
C GLN A 347 8.93 2.38 -37.77
N GLY A 348 9.72 1.34 -37.48
CA GLY A 348 9.94 0.87 -36.11
C GLY A 348 10.76 1.85 -35.24
N VAL A 349 10.71 1.64 -33.92
CA VAL A 349 11.52 2.37 -32.93
C VAL A 349 12.98 1.91 -33.06
N ASN A 350 13.87 2.77 -33.55
CA ASN A 350 15.34 2.61 -33.51
C ASN A 350 15.87 1.18 -33.76
N GLY A 351 16.01 0.77 -35.01
CA GLY A 351 16.68 -0.49 -35.38
C GLY A 351 16.21 -1.07 -36.71
N THR A 352 16.86 -2.16 -37.13
CA THR A 352 16.39 -2.99 -38.24
C THR A 352 15.33 -3.94 -37.70
N VAL A 353 14.06 -3.71 -38.05
CA VAL A 353 12.95 -4.63 -37.75
C VAL A 353 12.83 -5.65 -38.88
N GLY A 354 12.60 -6.92 -38.55
CA GLY A 354 12.46 -8.02 -39.50
C GLY A 354 11.61 -9.18 -38.98
N ALA A 355 11.68 -10.31 -39.68
CA ALA A 355 10.97 -11.53 -39.30
C ALA A 355 11.32 -11.97 -37.86
N GLY A 356 10.31 -12.28 -37.06
CA GLY A 356 10.44 -12.66 -35.66
C GLY A 356 10.27 -11.52 -34.65
N ASP A 357 10.39 -10.26 -35.08
CA ASP A 357 10.20 -9.10 -34.22
C ASP A 357 8.72 -8.84 -33.91
N ILE A 358 8.47 -8.16 -32.78
CA ILE A 358 7.13 -7.82 -32.30
C ILE A 358 6.49 -6.77 -33.21
N ILE A 359 5.23 -7.01 -33.60
CA ILE A 359 4.41 -6.02 -34.27
C ILE A 359 3.78 -5.14 -33.19
N TYR A 360 4.15 -3.86 -33.15
CA TYR A 360 3.44 -2.86 -32.35
C TYR A 360 2.33 -2.23 -33.17
N LYS A 361 1.20 -2.00 -32.51
CA LYS A 361 0.07 -1.32 -33.12
C LYS A 361 0.33 0.18 -33.16
N ASP A 362 0.29 0.75 -34.36
CA ASP A 362 0.24 2.19 -34.59
C ASP A 362 -1.11 2.72 -34.11
N GLN A 363 -1.09 3.56 -33.08
CA GLN A 363 -2.29 4.07 -32.42
C GLN A 363 -2.79 5.36 -33.07
N ASN A 364 -1.93 6.11 -33.77
CA ASN A 364 -2.24 7.43 -34.31
C ASN A 364 -2.35 7.46 -35.86
N GLY A 365 -1.96 6.36 -36.54
CA GLY A 365 -2.04 6.17 -37.97
C GLY A 365 -0.94 6.86 -38.78
N ASP A 366 0.12 7.36 -38.14
CA ASP A 366 1.21 8.07 -38.81
C ASP A 366 2.30 7.15 -39.36
N LYS A 367 2.13 5.83 -39.18
CA LYS A 367 3.03 4.74 -39.56
C LYS A 367 4.40 4.81 -38.88
N LYS A 368 4.52 5.46 -37.73
CA LYS A 368 5.73 5.49 -36.93
C LYS A 368 5.38 4.97 -35.55
N ILE A 369 6.13 3.98 -35.07
CA ILE A 369 6.00 3.57 -33.69
C ILE A 369 6.90 4.48 -32.86
N ASP A 370 6.32 5.28 -31.98
CA ASP A 370 7.03 6.18 -31.07
C ASP A 370 6.32 6.33 -29.72
N GLY A 371 6.77 7.31 -28.91
CA GLY A 371 6.22 7.53 -27.58
C GLY A 371 4.70 7.78 -27.52
N ASN A 372 4.08 8.15 -28.64
CA ASN A 372 2.65 8.42 -28.80
C ASN A 372 1.80 7.15 -28.98
N ASP A 373 2.41 6.00 -29.28
CA ASP A 373 1.69 4.71 -29.46
C ASP A 373 1.52 3.91 -28.17
N ARG A 374 1.99 4.46 -27.05
CA ARG A 374 1.83 3.81 -25.74
C ARG A 374 0.42 4.03 -25.22
N VAL A 375 -0.18 2.95 -24.73
CA VAL A 375 -1.55 2.91 -24.21
C VAL A 375 -1.61 2.30 -22.83
N TYR A 376 -2.73 2.51 -22.15
CA TYR A 376 -3.10 1.80 -20.93
C TYR A 376 -3.27 0.30 -21.22
N LEU A 377 -2.53 -0.55 -20.52
CA LEU A 377 -2.52 -2.00 -20.73
C LEU A 377 -3.24 -2.80 -19.62
N GLY A 378 -3.74 -2.14 -18.58
CA GLY A 378 -4.40 -2.80 -17.45
C GLY A 378 -3.90 -2.30 -16.10
N SER A 379 -4.31 -2.98 -15.04
CA SER A 379 -3.90 -2.64 -13.67
C SER A 379 -3.52 -3.91 -12.89
N PRO A 380 -2.47 -3.84 -12.05
CA PRO A 380 -2.13 -4.92 -11.14
C PRO A 380 -3.11 -5.06 -9.97
N ASP A 381 -3.98 -4.08 -9.75
CA ASP A 381 -4.96 -4.12 -8.67
C ASP A 381 -6.20 -4.94 -9.12
N PRO A 382 -6.53 -6.06 -8.46
CA PRO A 382 -7.63 -6.92 -8.87
C PRO A 382 -8.98 -6.22 -8.71
N LYS A 383 -9.87 -6.39 -9.71
CA LYS A 383 -11.25 -5.85 -9.60
C LYS A 383 -12.14 -6.69 -8.71
N PHE A 384 -11.85 -7.99 -8.57
CA PHE A 384 -12.58 -8.90 -7.71
C PHE A 384 -11.62 -9.66 -6.82
N ILE A 385 -11.94 -9.73 -5.54
CA ILE A 385 -11.28 -10.60 -4.56
C ILE A 385 -12.38 -11.40 -3.88
N PHE A 386 -12.20 -12.69 -3.72
CA PHE A 386 -13.22 -13.56 -3.14
C PHE A 386 -12.60 -14.73 -2.39
N GLY A 387 -13.34 -15.26 -1.43
CA GLY A 387 -12.95 -16.41 -0.65
C GLY A 387 -14.13 -17.28 -0.26
N LEU A 388 -13.86 -18.55 -0.03
CA LEU A 388 -14.81 -19.53 0.46
C LEU A 388 -14.15 -20.39 1.53
N THR A 389 -14.78 -20.46 2.69
CA THR A 389 -14.42 -21.38 3.77
C THR A 389 -15.58 -22.35 3.97
N SER A 390 -15.27 -23.64 4.03
CA SER A 390 -16.23 -24.68 4.34
C SER A 390 -15.70 -25.53 5.48
N ASN A 391 -16.42 -25.56 6.59
CA ASN A 391 -16.10 -26.43 7.73
C ASN A 391 -17.17 -27.50 7.82
N MET A 392 -16.74 -28.74 8.00
CA MET A 392 -17.61 -29.89 8.16
C MET A 392 -17.11 -30.71 9.35
N SER A 393 -18.02 -31.21 10.15
CA SER A 393 -17.68 -32.13 11.24
C SER A 393 -18.68 -33.28 11.27
N TYR A 394 -18.19 -34.50 11.47
CA TYR A 394 -18.99 -35.69 11.71
C TYR A 394 -18.42 -36.46 12.89
N LYS A 395 -19.15 -36.47 14.01
CA LYS A 395 -18.68 -37.05 15.28
C LYS A 395 -17.32 -36.47 15.70
N ASN A 396 -16.26 -37.28 15.66
CA ASN A 396 -14.91 -36.91 16.08
C ASN A 396 -13.99 -36.54 14.89
N PHE A 397 -14.54 -36.45 13.68
CA PHE A 397 -13.80 -36.01 12.50
C PHE A 397 -14.22 -34.61 12.11
N ASP A 398 -13.22 -33.77 11.80
CA ASP A 398 -13.41 -32.45 11.22
C ASP A 398 -12.63 -32.31 9.91
N LEU A 399 -13.16 -31.47 9.02
CA LEU A 399 -12.54 -31.07 7.77
C LEU A 399 -12.79 -29.58 7.57
N SER A 400 -11.72 -28.83 7.30
CA SER A 400 -11.79 -27.43 6.91
C SER A 400 -11.17 -27.24 5.53
N LEU A 401 -11.92 -26.61 4.63
CA LEU A 401 -11.48 -26.26 3.29
C LEU A 401 -11.49 -24.75 3.14
N PHE A 402 -10.41 -24.20 2.60
CA PHE A 402 -10.25 -22.77 2.36
C PHE A 402 -9.84 -22.52 0.91
N PHE A 403 -10.57 -21.64 0.24
CA PHE A 403 -10.31 -21.16 -1.10
C PHE A 403 -10.23 -19.65 -1.10
N GLN A 404 -9.27 -19.10 -1.84
CA GLN A 404 -9.15 -17.68 -2.09
C GLN A 404 -8.80 -17.44 -3.55
N GLY A 405 -9.28 -16.35 -4.10
CA GLY A 405 -9.03 -16.00 -5.49
C GLY A 405 -9.15 -14.51 -5.76
N ALA A 406 -8.56 -14.11 -6.87
CA ALA A 406 -8.70 -12.79 -7.45
C ALA A 406 -9.01 -12.92 -8.94
N ALA A 407 -9.81 -12.00 -9.48
CA ALA A 407 -10.15 -12.00 -10.91
C ALA A 407 -10.05 -10.59 -11.51
N LYS A 408 -9.88 -10.56 -12.83
CA LYS A 408 -9.57 -9.35 -13.62
C LYS A 408 -8.34 -8.61 -13.06
N VAL A 409 -7.26 -9.35 -12.87
CA VAL A 409 -5.95 -8.82 -12.51
C VAL A 409 -5.04 -8.93 -13.72
N GLN A 410 -4.21 -7.92 -13.96
CA GLN A 410 -3.10 -8.03 -14.90
C GLN A 410 -1.80 -8.16 -14.12
N GLY A 411 -0.91 -9.04 -14.55
CA GLY A 411 0.43 -9.17 -13.98
C GLY A 411 1.46 -8.80 -15.02
N TYR A 412 2.51 -8.09 -14.61
CA TYR A 412 3.74 -8.03 -15.38
C TYR A 412 4.62 -9.21 -14.99
N LEU A 413 5.00 -10.02 -15.97
CA LEU A 413 5.94 -11.11 -15.75
C LEU A 413 7.35 -10.54 -15.81
N TRP A 414 7.98 -10.40 -14.63
CA TRP A 414 9.38 -9.99 -14.52
C TRP A 414 10.27 -11.23 -14.36
N GLY A 415 11.25 -11.38 -15.25
CA GLY A 415 12.10 -12.56 -15.29
C GLY A 415 11.44 -13.76 -15.98
N GLU A 416 11.90 -14.96 -15.65
CA GLU A 416 11.47 -16.19 -16.29
C GLU A 416 10.17 -16.70 -15.67
N ALA A 417 9.03 -16.41 -16.31
CA ALA A 417 7.74 -16.91 -15.83
C ALA A 417 7.64 -18.44 -15.88
N ILE A 418 8.27 -19.06 -16.89
CA ILE A 418 8.40 -20.49 -17.10
C ILE A 418 9.75 -20.70 -17.80
N GLY A 419 10.77 -21.15 -17.05
CA GLY A 419 12.14 -21.51 -17.48
C GLY A 419 12.68 -20.80 -18.72
N GLY A 420 13.48 -19.76 -18.52
CA GLY A 420 14.02 -18.98 -19.63
C GLY A 420 15.08 -19.72 -20.42
N ILE A 421 15.38 -19.14 -21.58
CA ILE A 421 16.53 -19.54 -22.40
C ILE A 421 17.64 -18.57 -22.05
N SER A 422 18.24 -18.76 -20.88
CA SER A 422 19.48 -18.11 -20.49
C SER A 422 20.64 -19.09 -20.71
N GLY A 423 21.87 -18.59 -20.92
CA GLY A 423 23.03 -19.41 -21.30
C GLY A 423 23.41 -20.51 -20.30
N SER A 424 22.79 -20.55 -19.12
CA SER A 424 22.97 -21.57 -18.08
C SER A 424 21.73 -22.40 -17.76
N ASP A 425 20.56 -22.09 -18.34
CA ASP A 425 19.29 -22.73 -17.97
C ASP A 425 18.83 -23.76 -19.01
N LYS A 426 18.21 -24.84 -18.52
CA LYS A 426 17.63 -25.87 -19.40
C LYS A 426 16.25 -25.38 -19.87
N PRO A 427 16.02 -25.20 -21.19
CA PRO A 427 14.74 -24.74 -21.69
C PRO A 427 13.60 -25.69 -21.27
N THR A 428 12.49 -25.13 -20.79
CA THR A 428 11.30 -25.93 -20.47
C THR A 428 10.64 -26.49 -21.74
N THR A 429 10.01 -27.66 -21.62
CA THR A 429 9.34 -28.36 -22.73
C THR A 429 8.26 -27.54 -23.45
N ILE A 430 7.71 -26.50 -22.80
CA ILE A 430 6.76 -25.55 -23.40
C ILE A 430 7.33 -24.80 -24.61
N PHE A 431 8.66 -24.66 -24.71
CA PHE A 431 9.32 -24.05 -25.87
C PHE A 431 9.53 -25.03 -27.03
N ALA A 432 9.46 -26.34 -26.78
CA ALA A 432 9.64 -27.36 -27.81
C ALA A 432 8.41 -27.46 -28.74
N ASP A 433 7.20 -27.23 -28.22
CA ASP A 433 5.96 -27.31 -28.98
C ASP A 433 5.78 -26.19 -30.02
N ARG A 434 6.61 -25.14 -29.96
CA ARG A 434 6.55 -24.01 -30.90
C ARG A 434 7.37 -24.21 -32.18
N PHE A 435 8.15 -25.29 -32.25
CA PHE A 435 9.04 -25.61 -33.37
C PHE A 435 8.65 -26.90 -34.12
N ASN A 436 7.49 -27.49 -33.81
CA ASN A 436 6.91 -28.60 -34.58
C ASN A 436 5.82 -28.13 -35.55
#